data_AF-A0A7S0RLZ5-F1
#
_entry.id   AF-A0A7S0RLZ5-F1
#
_cell.length_a   1.000
_cell.length_b   1.000
_cell.length_c   1.000
_cell.angle_alpha   90.00
_cell.angle_beta   90.00
_cell.angle_gamma   90.00
#
_symmetry.space_group_name_H-M   'P 1'
#
loop_
_entity.id
_entity.type
_entity.pdbx_description
1 polymer ?
#
loop_
_entity_poly.entity_id
_entity_poly.type
_entity_poly.pdbx_seq_one_letter_code
_entity_poly.pdbx_strand_id
1 'polypeptide(L)'
;FIVGAVQQLVSQPEGGEAWLAALRTAPHEGAITALTSLPGVGPKVAACVALFSLDKHASIPVDTHVWQIACTYYLPSLKNKTLTPKLHATVQQAFHDRFGEYCGWAHNTMFISQLASQQHRMPAELRKDGSKGGKRGKAADSSDSEPMSDASGSDSELEEVPAVTVSKSGRRVKRR
;
A
#
# COMPACT_ATOMS: atom_id res chain seq x y z
N PHE A 1 12.66 -14.47 -4.10
CA PHE A 1 12.37 -13.14 -3.50
C PHE A 1 12.49 -13.17 -1.98
N ILE A 2 11.73 -14.00 -1.25
CA ILE A 2 11.76 -14.04 0.23
C ILE A 2 13.18 -14.18 0.80
N VAL A 3 13.92 -15.25 0.43
CA VAL A 3 15.29 -15.49 0.94
C VAL A 3 16.22 -14.31 0.65
N GLY A 4 16.12 -13.73 -0.55
CA GLY A 4 16.94 -12.57 -0.95
C GLY A 4 16.59 -11.31 -0.16
N ALA A 5 15.30 -11.05 0.09
CA ALA A 5 14.86 -9.93 0.91
C ALA A 5 15.34 -10.08 2.36
N VAL A 6 15.20 -11.28 2.95
CA VAL A 6 15.71 -11.57 4.29
C VAL A 6 17.23 -11.40 4.36
N GLN A 7 17.97 -11.91 3.37
CA GLN A 7 19.43 -11.77 3.34
C GLN A 7 19.86 -10.30 3.28
N GLN A 8 19.17 -9.47 2.49
CA GLN A 8 19.44 -8.03 2.42
C GLN A 8 19.07 -7.29 3.72
N LEU A 9 18.00 -7.68 4.38
CA LEU A 9 17.61 -7.15 5.69
C LEU A 9 18.65 -7.49 6.76
N VAL A 10 19.10 -8.75 6.82
CA VAL A 10 20.14 -9.19 7.77
C VAL A 10 21.48 -8.50 7.49
N SER A 11 21.77 -8.11 6.25
CA SER A 11 22.99 -7.38 5.89
C SER A 11 22.96 -5.88 6.23
N GLN A 12 21.85 -5.33 6.74
CA GLN A 12 21.80 -3.92 7.14
C GLN A 12 22.75 -3.67 8.32
N PRO A 13 23.46 -2.51 8.36
CA PRO A 13 24.45 -2.24 9.40
C PRO A 13 23.92 -2.32 10.84
N GLU A 14 22.67 -1.91 11.06
CA GLU A 14 22.00 -1.91 12.36
C GLU A 14 21.05 -3.13 12.54
N GLY A 15 21.06 -4.06 11.58
CA GLY A 15 20.14 -5.17 11.50
C GLY A 15 18.81 -4.83 10.82
N GLY A 16 18.10 -5.86 10.37
CA GLY A 16 16.88 -5.70 9.56
C GLY A 16 15.71 -5.09 10.32
N GLU A 17 15.58 -5.39 11.61
CA GLU A 17 14.48 -4.89 12.44
C GLU A 17 14.62 -3.39 12.71
N ALA A 18 15.80 -2.94 13.18
CA ALA A 18 16.07 -1.51 13.41
C ALA A 18 15.93 -0.70 12.10
N TRP A 19 16.43 -1.25 10.99
CA TRP A 19 16.26 -0.63 9.67
C TRP A 19 14.79 -0.46 9.29
N LEU A 20 13.96 -1.49 9.49
CA LEU A 20 12.51 -1.42 9.20
C LEU A 20 11.80 -0.42 10.13
N ALA A 21 12.14 -0.41 11.42
CA ALA A 21 11.58 0.50 12.40
C ALA A 21 11.87 1.97 12.06
N ALA A 22 13.09 2.27 11.62
CA ALA A 22 13.48 3.61 11.18
C ALA A 22 12.67 4.13 9.97
N LEU A 23 12.12 3.24 9.13
CA LEU A 23 11.28 3.67 7.99
C LEU A 23 9.94 4.28 8.43
N ARG A 24 9.49 4.03 9.67
CA ARG A 24 8.27 4.64 10.22
C ARG A 24 8.42 6.15 10.38
N THR A 25 9.60 6.65 10.75
CA THR A 25 9.88 8.10 10.87
C THR A 25 10.40 8.71 9.57
N ALA A 26 10.90 7.91 8.64
CA ALA A 26 11.40 8.39 7.35
C ALA A 26 10.29 9.09 6.49
N PRO A 27 10.64 10.05 5.63
CA PRO A 27 9.71 10.62 4.65
C PRO A 27 9.08 9.55 3.75
N HIS A 28 7.85 9.78 3.29
CA HIS A 28 7.09 8.82 2.48
C HIS A 28 7.88 8.25 1.29
N GLU A 29 8.43 9.14 0.45
CA GLU A 29 9.21 8.72 -0.73
C GLU A 29 10.49 7.96 -0.36
N GLY A 30 11.10 8.31 0.77
CA GLY A 30 12.27 7.64 1.33
C GLY A 30 11.95 6.20 1.73
N ALA A 31 10.85 6.00 2.44
CA ALA A 31 10.38 4.66 2.82
C ALA A 31 10.05 3.79 1.60
N ILE A 32 9.35 4.33 0.59
CA ILE A 32 9.04 3.61 -0.65
C ILE A 32 10.31 3.20 -1.41
N THR A 33 11.26 4.12 -1.53
CA THR A 33 12.54 3.87 -2.21
C THR A 33 13.35 2.80 -1.48
N ALA A 34 13.43 2.90 -0.15
CA ALA A 34 14.12 1.93 0.70
C ALA A 34 13.51 0.53 0.55
N LEU A 35 12.19 0.40 0.65
CA LEU A 35 11.49 -0.88 0.50
C LEU A 35 11.66 -1.47 -0.90
N THR A 36 11.59 -0.65 -1.96
CA THR A 36 11.73 -1.10 -3.35
C THR A 36 13.15 -1.58 -3.67
N SER A 37 14.13 -1.26 -2.83
CA SER A 37 15.49 -1.82 -2.96
C SER A 37 15.57 -3.31 -2.60
N LEU A 38 14.56 -3.86 -1.91
CA LEU A 38 14.52 -5.26 -1.52
C LEU A 38 14.12 -6.18 -2.69
N PRO A 39 14.75 -7.36 -2.85
CA PRO A 39 14.45 -8.30 -3.91
C PRO A 39 12.99 -8.73 -3.96
N GLY A 40 12.30 -8.36 -5.05
CA GLY A 40 10.90 -8.72 -5.28
C GLY A 40 9.88 -7.74 -4.68
N VAL A 41 10.33 -6.64 -4.08
CA VAL A 41 9.47 -5.57 -3.62
C VAL A 41 9.35 -4.52 -4.73
N GLY A 42 8.21 -4.51 -5.40
CA GLY A 42 7.86 -3.47 -6.36
C GLY A 42 7.08 -2.31 -5.71
N PRO A 43 6.77 -1.24 -6.47
CA PRO A 43 6.09 -0.05 -5.95
C PRO A 43 4.76 -0.35 -5.24
N LYS A 44 3.98 -1.30 -5.76
CA LYS A 44 2.71 -1.74 -5.13
C LYS A 44 2.96 -2.39 -3.76
N VAL A 45 3.95 -3.28 -3.68
CA VAL A 45 4.27 -4.00 -2.44
C VAL A 45 4.85 -3.03 -1.42
N ALA A 46 5.76 -2.14 -1.84
CA ALA A 46 6.31 -1.08 -0.99
C ALA A 46 5.19 -0.19 -0.42
N ALA A 47 4.23 0.23 -1.25
CA ALA A 47 3.08 1.02 -0.80
C ALA A 47 2.17 0.25 0.17
N CYS A 48 1.95 -1.06 -0.02
CA CYS A 48 1.21 -1.88 0.95
C CYS A 48 1.90 -1.86 2.32
N VAL A 49 3.21 -2.10 2.37
CA VAL A 49 3.99 -2.09 3.63
C VAL A 49 3.98 -0.70 4.26
N ALA A 50 4.13 0.34 3.44
CA ALA A 50 4.09 1.73 3.90
C ALA A 50 2.75 2.09 4.56
N LEU A 51 1.63 1.72 3.92
CA LEU A 51 0.29 1.99 4.43
C LEU A 51 -0.03 1.22 5.71
N PHE A 52 0.25 -0.09 5.73
CA PHE A 52 -0.22 -0.98 6.79
C PHE A 52 0.75 -1.18 7.96
N SER A 53 2.01 -0.74 7.83
CA SER A 53 3.03 -1.03 8.85
C SER A 53 3.94 0.15 9.21
N LEU A 54 4.05 1.18 8.35
CA LEU A 54 4.99 2.30 8.53
C LEU A 54 4.30 3.66 8.71
N ASP A 55 3.02 3.66 9.08
CA ASP A 55 2.22 4.87 9.36
C ASP A 55 2.17 5.88 8.20
N LYS A 56 2.32 5.40 6.95
CA LYS A 56 2.17 6.24 5.76
C LYS A 56 0.72 6.23 5.29
N HIS A 57 -0.16 6.91 6.02
CA HIS A 57 -1.62 6.91 5.79
C HIS A 57 -2.03 7.42 4.40
N ALA A 58 -1.19 8.24 3.76
CA ALA A 58 -1.40 8.72 2.40
C ALA A 58 -0.90 7.74 1.31
N SER A 59 -0.30 6.60 1.69
CA SER A 59 0.22 5.64 0.72
C SER A 59 -0.91 4.81 0.11
N ILE A 60 -0.94 4.73 -1.22
CA ILE A 60 -1.94 3.94 -1.94
C ILE A 60 -1.23 2.86 -2.77
N PRO A 61 -1.45 1.57 -2.47
CA PRO A 61 -0.98 0.46 -3.28
C PRO A 61 -1.79 0.33 -4.56
N VAL A 62 -1.47 1.17 -5.56
CA VAL A 62 -2.14 1.17 -6.86
C VAL A 62 -1.84 -0.14 -7.60
N ASP A 63 -2.86 -1.00 -7.71
CA ASP A 63 -2.89 -2.20 -8.53
C ASP A 63 -3.96 -2.09 -9.64
N THR A 64 -4.30 -3.21 -10.28
CA THR A 64 -5.33 -3.25 -11.34
C THR A 64 -6.73 -2.95 -10.82
N HIS A 65 -7.07 -3.29 -9.58
CA HIS A 65 -8.38 -3.00 -8.97
C HIS A 65 -8.48 -1.53 -8.57
N VAL A 66 -7.43 -0.99 -7.95
CA VAL A 66 -7.37 0.45 -7.64
C VAL A 66 -7.39 1.28 -8.92
N TRP A 67 -6.72 0.82 -9.98
CA TRP A 67 -6.81 1.45 -11.30
C TRP A 67 -8.23 1.48 -11.85
N GLN A 68 -8.99 0.38 -11.72
CA GLN A 68 -10.39 0.32 -12.13
C GLN A 68 -11.26 1.29 -11.32
N ILE A 69 -11.06 1.36 -10.00
CA ILE A 69 -11.73 2.34 -9.11
C ILE A 69 -11.42 3.76 -9.60
N ALA A 70 -10.14 4.07 -9.78
CA ALA A 70 -9.67 5.37 -10.24
C ALA A 70 -10.35 5.76 -11.55
N CYS A 71 -10.32 4.89 -12.56
CA CYS A 71 -10.92 5.14 -13.86
C CYS A 71 -12.44 5.22 -13.83
N THR A 72 -13.12 4.54 -12.90
CA THR A 72 -14.58 4.53 -12.85
C THR A 72 -15.12 5.79 -12.18
N TYR A 73 -14.52 6.23 -11.08
CA TYR A 73 -15.10 7.26 -10.22
C TYR A 73 -14.39 8.61 -10.22
N TYR A 74 -13.10 8.65 -10.60
CA TYR A 74 -12.28 9.86 -10.44
C TYR A 74 -11.65 10.34 -11.73
N LEU A 75 -11.18 9.41 -12.57
CA LEU A 75 -10.37 9.69 -13.76
C LEU A 75 -10.93 8.94 -14.99
N PRO A 76 -12.18 9.22 -15.41
CA PRO A 76 -12.82 8.52 -16.53
C PRO A 76 -12.06 8.64 -17.86
N SER A 77 -11.29 9.71 -18.03
CA SER A 77 -10.42 9.93 -19.20
C SER A 77 -9.26 8.92 -19.33
N LEU A 78 -8.99 8.12 -18.31
CA LEU A 78 -7.90 7.14 -18.29
C LEU A 78 -8.34 5.70 -18.59
N LYS A 79 -9.64 5.44 -18.76
CA LYS A 79 -10.23 4.08 -18.86
C LYS A 79 -9.59 3.16 -19.92
N ASN A 80 -9.09 3.73 -21.02
CA ASN A 80 -8.48 2.98 -22.13
C ASN A 80 -6.95 3.08 -22.17
N LYS A 81 -6.32 3.60 -21.11
CA LYS A 81 -4.86 3.75 -21.03
C LYS A 81 -4.25 2.60 -20.24
N THR A 82 -3.02 2.23 -20.60
CA THR A 82 -2.22 1.28 -19.83
C THR A 82 -1.65 1.95 -18.59
N LEU A 83 -1.72 1.29 -17.45
CA LEU A 83 -1.13 1.75 -16.20
C LEU A 83 0.40 1.85 -16.36
N THR A 84 0.93 3.07 -16.27
CA THR A 84 2.37 3.39 -16.32
C THR A 84 2.79 4.05 -15.01
N PRO A 85 4.08 4.05 -14.65
CA PRO A 85 4.55 4.68 -13.40
C PRO A 85 4.08 6.14 -13.22
N LYS A 86 4.02 6.93 -14.31
CA LYS A 86 3.49 8.30 -14.27
C LYS A 86 2.01 8.35 -13.88
N LEU A 87 1.24 7.38 -14.35
CA LEU A 87 -0.19 7.27 -14.03
C LEU A 87 -0.42 6.77 -12.60
N HIS A 88 0.51 5.99 -12.01
CA HIS A 88 0.44 5.68 -10.57
C HIS A 88 0.44 6.96 -9.74
N ALA A 89 1.35 7.90 -10.02
CA ALA A 89 1.40 9.18 -9.33
C ALA A 89 0.12 10.01 -9.56
N THR A 90 -0.41 10.04 -10.78
CA THR A 90 -1.69 10.71 -11.07
C THR A 90 -2.87 10.11 -10.29
N VAL A 91 -2.93 8.78 -10.17
CA VAL A 91 -3.97 8.12 -9.36
C VAL A 91 -3.80 8.47 -7.90
N GLN A 92 -2.59 8.37 -7.36
CA GLN A 92 -2.31 8.73 -5.97
C GLN A 92 -2.72 10.17 -5.66
N GLN A 93 -2.38 11.11 -6.56
CA GLN A 93 -2.78 12.51 -6.42
C GLN A 93 -4.30 12.67 -6.42
N ALA A 94 -5.02 12.00 -7.33
CA ALA A 94 -6.49 12.11 -7.39
C ALA A 94 -7.18 11.61 -6.10
N PHE A 95 -6.64 10.57 -5.47
CA PHE A 95 -7.14 10.12 -4.17
C PHE A 95 -6.74 11.08 -3.04
N HIS A 96 -5.51 11.60 -3.06
CA HIS A 96 -5.07 12.59 -2.07
C HIS A 96 -5.91 13.87 -2.14
N ASP A 97 -6.17 14.40 -3.34
CA ASP A 97 -7.00 15.59 -3.55
C ASP A 97 -8.43 15.40 -3.01
N ARG A 98 -8.93 14.15 -2.98
CA ARG A 98 -10.28 13.82 -2.51
C ARG A 98 -10.36 13.49 -1.02
N PHE A 99 -9.37 12.80 -0.46
CA PHE A 99 -9.42 12.21 0.88
C PHE A 99 -8.35 12.74 1.84
N GLY A 100 -7.45 13.60 1.36
CA GLY A 100 -6.37 14.19 2.16
C GLY A 100 -5.36 13.17 2.65
N GLU A 101 -4.86 13.39 3.86
CA GLU A 101 -3.75 12.63 4.46
C GLU A 101 -4.07 11.15 4.73
N TYR A 102 -5.35 10.80 4.83
CA TYR A 102 -5.82 9.43 5.09
C TYR A 102 -6.32 8.73 3.82
N CYS A 103 -5.93 9.20 2.64
CA CYS A 103 -6.40 8.66 1.37
C CYS A 103 -6.09 7.17 1.17
N GLY A 104 -5.00 6.65 1.77
CA GLY A 104 -4.67 5.22 1.76
C GLY A 104 -5.72 4.36 2.47
N TRP A 105 -6.23 4.83 3.61
CA TRP A 105 -7.32 4.15 4.34
C TRP A 105 -8.65 4.25 3.60
N ALA A 106 -8.96 5.41 3.03
CA ALA A 106 -10.17 5.58 2.21
C ALA A 106 -10.17 4.61 1.01
N HIS A 107 -9.04 4.51 0.30
CA HIS A 107 -8.87 3.53 -0.78
C HIS A 107 -9.07 2.09 -0.28
N ASN A 108 -8.56 1.75 0.91
CA ASN A 108 -8.66 0.39 1.45
C ASN A 108 -10.13 0.01 1.69
N THR A 109 -10.93 0.92 2.24
CA THR A 109 -12.37 0.73 2.41
C THR A 109 -13.08 0.54 1.06
N MET A 110 -12.70 1.31 0.03
CA MET A 110 -13.24 1.14 -1.33
C MET A 110 -12.84 -0.20 -1.96
N PHE A 111 -11.62 -0.66 -1.71
CA PHE A 111 -11.17 -1.96 -2.18
C PHE A 111 -11.99 -3.09 -1.51
N ILE A 112 -12.14 -3.03 -0.18
CA ILE A 112 -12.92 -3.99 0.59
C ILE A 112 -14.38 -4.02 0.11
N SER A 113 -14.99 -2.87 -0.16
CA SER A 113 -16.36 -2.81 -0.64
C SER A 113 -16.56 -3.51 -1.99
N GLN A 114 -15.51 -3.62 -2.81
CA GLN A 114 -15.54 -4.33 -4.09
C GLN A 114 -15.36 -5.84 -4.00
N LEU A 115 -15.02 -6.38 -2.83
CA LEU A 115 -14.91 -7.82 -2.64
C LEU A 115 -16.28 -8.46 -2.83
N ALA A 116 -16.35 -9.59 -3.54
CA ALA A 116 -17.59 -10.29 -3.84
C ALA A 116 -18.42 -10.60 -2.57
N SER A 117 -17.75 -10.92 -1.46
CA SER A 117 -18.39 -11.17 -0.16
C SER A 117 -19.05 -9.92 0.44
N GLN A 118 -18.58 -8.71 0.12
CA GLN A 118 -19.06 -7.45 0.66
C GLN A 118 -20.13 -6.78 -0.22
N GLN A 119 -20.28 -7.20 -1.48
CA GLN A 119 -21.22 -6.59 -2.43
C GLN A 119 -22.69 -6.58 -1.96
N HIS A 120 -23.11 -7.57 -1.17
CA HIS A 120 -24.47 -7.58 -0.63
C HIS A 120 -24.75 -6.42 0.33
N ARG A 121 -23.72 -5.91 1.03
CA ARG A 121 -23.80 -4.79 1.97
C ARG A 121 -23.82 -3.43 1.27
N MET A 122 -23.47 -3.38 -0.02
CA MET A 122 -23.47 -2.15 -0.80
C MET A 122 -24.89 -1.79 -1.26
N PRO A 123 -25.24 -0.50 -1.36
CA PRO A 123 -26.47 -0.05 -2.02
C PRO A 123 -26.57 -0.60 -3.44
N ALA A 124 -27.78 -0.92 -3.91
CA ALA A 124 -27.99 -1.56 -5.21
C ALA A 124 -27.32 -0.83 -6.38
N GLU A 125 -27.41 0.50 -6.39
CA GLU A 125 -26.83 1.38 -7.42
C GLU A 125 -25.29 1.34 -7.50
N LEU A 126 -24.63 0.87 -6.45
CA LEU A 126 -23.17 0.81 -6.34
C LEU A 126 -22.61 -0.61 -6.41
N ARG A 127 -23.48 -1.62 -6.55
CA ARG A 127 -23.04 -3.00 -6.74
C ARG A 127 -22.41 -3.14 -8.13
N LYS A 128 -21.30 -3.87 -8.22
CA LYS A 128 -20.75 -4.29 -9.51
C LYS A 128 -21.74 -5.26 -10.14
N ASP A 129 -22.30 -4.89 -11.29
CA ASP A 129 -23.05 -5.82 -12.12
C ASP A 129 -22.18 -7.06 -12.37
N GLY A 130 -22.71 -8.22 -12.03
CA GLY A 130 -22.00 -9.49 -12.09
C GLY A 130 -21.54 -9.82 -13.51
N SER A 131 -20.37 -9.34 -13.89
CA SER A 131 -19.61 -9.86 -15.02
C SER A 131 -19.24 -11.31 -14.70
N LYS A 132 -19.89 -12.23 -15.42
CA LYS A 132 -19.78 -13.69 -15.30
C LYS A 132 -18.31 -14.13 -15.22
N GLY A 133 -17.93 -14.79 -14.13
CA GLY A 133 -16.61 -15.39 -13.97
C GLY A 133 -16.60 -16.54 -12.96
N GLY A 134 -16.74 -17.76 -13.47
CA GLY A 134 -16.19 -18.99 -12.87
C GLY A 134 -16.91 -19.59 -11.67
N LYS A 135 -17.53 -20.77 -11.86
CA LYS A 135 -17.85 -21.72 -10.78
C LYS A 135 -16.60 -21.92 -9.91
N ARG A 136 -16.66 -21.55 -8.64
CA ARG A 136 -15.75 -22.08 -7.61
C ARG A 136 -16.56 -22.75 -6.52
N GLY A 137 -16.10 -23.96 -6.20
CA GLY A 137 -16.75 -24.93 -5.34
C GLY A 137 -17.03 -24.42 -3.94
N LYS A 138 -18.09 -25.03 -3.39
CA LYS A 138 -18.61 -24.89 -2.05
C LYS A 138 -17.52 -25.31 -1.05
N ALA A 139 -17.11 -24.38 -0.18
CA ALA A 139 -16.47 -24.71 1.09
C ALA A 139 -17.20 -23.91 2.17
N ALA A 140 -17.85 -24.66 3.05
CA ALA A 140 -18.34 -24.17 4.33
C ALA A 140 -17.15 -23.81 5.21
N ASP A 141 -17.25 -22.75 6.02
CA ASP A 141 -17.22 -22.93 7.47
C ASP A 141 -17.70 -21.68 8.20
N SER A 142 -18.31 -21.96 9.34
CA SER A 142 -18.72 -21.15 10.47
C SER A 142 -17.61 -20.27 11.06
N SER A 143 -17.98 -19.13 11.65
CA SER A 143 -17.74 -18.88 13.09
C SER A 143 -18.18 -17.47 13.49
N ASP A 144 -18.99 -17.49 14.54
CA ASP A 144 -19.14 -16.57 15.65
C ASP A 144 -18.56 -15.15 15.56
N SER A 145 -19.49 -14.21 15.72
CA SER A 145 -19.30 -12.86 16.19
C SER A 145 -19.17 -12.82 17.72
N GLU A 146 -18.10 -12.22 18.25
CA GLU A 146 -18.16 -11.43 19.49
C GLU A 146 -17.12 -10.29 19.47
N PRO A 147 -17.37 -9.19 20.20
CA PRO A 147 -16.83 -7.86 19.88
C PRO A 147 -15.53 -7.50 20.60
N MET A 148 -14.83 -6.55 19.99
CA MET A 148 -13.56 -5.95 20.39
C MET A 148 -13.79 -4.93 21.52
N SER A 149 -13.14 -5.13 22.67
CA SER A 149 -13.16 -4.21 23.82
C SER A 149 -12.15 -3.07 23.65
N ASP A 150 -12.57 -1.87 24.07
CA ASP A 150 -11.81 -0.62 24.12
C ASP A 150 -10.43 -0.75 24.78
N ALA A 151 -9.41 -0.16 24.15
CA ALA A 151 -8.13 0.14 24.76
C ALA A 151 -7.93 1.66 24.74
N SER A 152 -7.85 2.24 25.94
CA SER A 152 -7.51 3.64 26.20
C SER A 152 -6.12 3.72 26.85
N GLY A 153 -5.44 4.84 26.61
CA GLY A 153 -4.17 5.22 27.24
C GLY A 153 -2.96 5.00 26.32
N SER A 154 -1.99 5.90 26.21
CA SER A 154 -1.75 7.20 26.84
C SER A 154 -0.53 7.82 26.14
N ASP A 155 -0.48 9.15 26.08
CA ASP A 155 0.65 9.97 25.62
C ASP A 155 2.00 9.55 26.22
N SER A 156 3.06 9.62 25.40
CA SER A 156 4.42 9.86 25.90
C SER A 156 5.27 10.55 24.82
N GLU A 157 6.00 11.55 25.29
CA GLU A 157 6.74 12.62 24.61
C GLU A 157 7.74 12.20 23.51
N LEU A 158 7.92 13.12 22.55
CA LEU A 158 8.86 13.06 21.44
C LEU A 158 10.22 13.63 21.87
N GLU A 159 11.25 12.79 21.91
CA GLU A 159 12.65 13.22 21.89
C GLU A 159 13.18 13.14 20.45
N GLU A 160 13.75 14.24 19.95
CA GLU A 160 14.36 14.36 18.62
C GLU A 160 15.66 13.54 18.52
N VAL A 161 15.84 12.81 17.41
CA VAL A 161 17.11 12.18 17.03
C VAL A 161 17.49 12.49 15.58
N PRO A 162 18.79 12.62 15.25
CA PRO A 162 19.26 13.39 14.10
C PRO A 162 19.20 12.63 12.77
N ALA A 163 19.19 13.42 11.68
CA ALA A 163 19.03 13.00 10.30
C ALA A 163 20.06 11.97 9.80
N VAL A 164 19.57 10.83 9.30
CA VAL A 164 20.39 9.85 8.59
C VAL A 164 20.69 10.35 7.17
N THR A 165 21.97 10.48 6.85
CA THR A 165 22.45 10.84 5.50
C THR A 165 22.56 9.60 4.62
N VAL A 166 21.79 9.57 3.53
CA VAL A 166 21.90 8.52 2.50
C VAL A 166 23.11 8.82 1.61
N SER A 167 24.15 8.00 1.73
CA SER A 167 25.34 8.04 0.89
C SER A 167 25.05 7.40 -0.47
N LYS A 168 25.10 8.22 -1.54
CA LYS A 168 24.98 7.77 -2.93
C LYS A 168 26.25 7.04 -3.37
N SER A 169 26.23 5.71 -3.37
CA SER A 169 27.23 4.89 -4.06
C SER A 169 26.92 4.86 -5.56
N GLY A 170 27.68 5.65 -6.34
CA GLY A 170 27.60 5.69 -7.80
C GLY A 170 28.32 4.50 -8.44
N ARG A 171 27.60 3.64 -9.16
CA ARG A 171 28.21 2.57 -9.97
C ARG A 171 28.41 3.05 -11.41
N ARG A 172 29.67 3.34 -11.76
CA ARG A 172 30.14 3.69 -13.10
C ARG A 172 30.15 2.44 -13.99
N VAL A 173 29.27 2.36 -14.97
CA VAL A 173 29.25 1.29 -15.99
C VAL A 173 30.33 1.57 -17.04
N LYS A 174 31.28 0.64 -17.19
CA LYS A 174 32.35 0.69 -18.19
C LYS A 174 31.81 0.02 -19.47
N ARG A 175 31.63 0.79 -20.53
CA ARG A 175 31.30 0.28 -21.87
C ARG A 175 32.52 -0.44 -22.46
N ARG A 176 32.29 -1.64 -23.00
CA ARG A 176 33.14 -2.31 -23.98
C ARG A 176 32.29 -2.57 -25.20
#